data_AF-A0A969RLN8-F1
#
_entry.id   AF-A0A969RLN8-F1
#
_cell.length_a   1.000
_cell.length_b   1.000
_cell.length_c   1.000
_cell.angle_alpha   90.00
_cell.angle_beta   90.00
_cell.angle_gamma   90.00
#
_symmetry.space_group_name_H-M   'P 1'
#
loop_
_entity.id
_entity.type
_entity.pdbx_description
1 polymer ?
#
loop_
_entity_poly.entity_id
_entity_poly.type
_entity_poly.pdbx_seq_one_letter_code
_entity_poly.pdbx_strand_id
1 'polypeptide(L)' 'MPLDYAASEDLIVLYEAAQIGHIERIIQETVRLESLNSQYGDFANQVRQFAEQFNDVAVVQLIAPHLKSDGFDL' A
#
# COMPACT_ATOMS: atom_id res chain seq x y z
N MET A 1 3.75 16.46 4.06
CA MET A 1 4.68 16.49 2.92
C MET A 1 4.18 15.40 1.99
N PRO A 2 3.88 15.69 0.71
CA PRO A 2 3.34 14.68 -0.20
C PRO A 2 4.39 13.58 -0.38
N LEU A 3 3.94 12.33 -0.49
CA LEU A 3 4.80 11.21 -0.85
C LEU A 3 5.25 11.46 -2.30
N ASP A 4 6.53 11.82 -2.51
CA ASP A 4 7.07 12.16 -3.82
C ASP A 4 6.86 11.02 -4.83
N TYR A 5 6.72 11.37 -6.12
CA TYR A 5 6.40 10.56 -7.32
C TYR A 5 6.80 9.06 -7.33
N ALA A 6 7.91 8.67 -6.70
CA ALA A 6 8.32 7.27 -6.51
C ALA A 6 7.34 6.44 -5.65
N ALA A 7 6.57 7.10 -4.79
CA ALA A 7 5.55 6.49 -3.95
C ALA A 7 4.41 5.85 -4.75
N SER A 8 4.09 6.40 -5.92
CA SER A 8 3.00 5.89 -6.77
C SER A 8 3.30 4.48 -7.29
N GLU A 9 4.49 4.25 -7.86
CA GLU A 9 4.91 2.93 -8.36
C GLU A 9 5.03 1.89 -7.24
N ASP A 10 5.57 2.31 -6.08
CA ASP A 10 5.71 1.45 -4.91
C ASP A 10 4.32 1.03 -4.34
N LEU A 11 3.31 1.87 -4.48
CA LEU A 11 1.95 1.59 -4.02
C LEU A 11 1.09 0.82 -5.04
N ILE A 12 1.43 0.85 -6.34
CA ILE A 12 0.72 0.07 -7.37
C ILE A 12 0.82 -1.42 -7.09
N VAL A 13 2.02 -1.92 -6.74
CA VAL A 13 2.22 -3.36 -6.45
C VAL A 13 1.39 -3.81 -5.26
N LEU A 14 1.30 -2.97 -4.23
CA LEU A 14 0.49 -3.21 -3.04
C LEU A 14 -1.01 -3.19 -3.37
N TYR A 15 -1.44 -2.25 -4.23
CA TYR A 15 -2.81 -2.12 -4.69
C TYR A 15 -3.26 -3.32 -5.53
N GLU A 16 -2.44 -3.75 -6.49
CA GLU A 16 -2.71 -4.94 -7.30
C GLU A 16 -2.82 -6.20 -6.45
N ALA A 17 -1.89 -6.39 -5.49
CA ALA A 17 -1.93 -7.53 -4.57
C ALA A 17 -3.21 -7.52 -3.71
N ALA A 18 -3.64 -6.34 -3.26
CA ALA A 18 -4.87 -6.17 -2.50
C ALA A 18 -6.13 -6.44 -3.35
N GLN A 19 -6.16 -6.02 -4.62
CA GLN A 19 -7.30 -6.30 -5.51
C GLN A 19 -7.56 -7.80 -5.73
N ILE A 20 -6.52 -8.62 -5.71
CA ILE A 20 -6.64 -10.08 -5.88
C ILE A 20 -6.61 -10.85 -4.55
N GLY A 21 -6.60 -10.16 -3.40
CA GLY A 21 -6.56 -10.77 -2.08
C GLY A 21 -5.27 -11.53 -1.75
N HIS A 22 -4.13 -11.18 -2.36
CA HIS A 22 -2.86 -11.90 -2.18
C HIS A 22 -2.12 -11.47 -0.90
N ILE A 23 -2.67 -11.85 0.26
CA ILE A 23 -2.26 -11.40 1.60
C ILE A 23 -0.74 -11.49 1.86
N GLU A 24 -0.10 -12.61 1.50
CA GLU A 24 1.34 -12.77 1.71
C GLU A 24 2.16 -11.68 0.99
N ARG A 25 1.75 -11.32 -0.22
CA ARG A 25 2.43 -10.28 -1.00
C ARG A 25 2.16 -8.91 -0.42
N ILE A 26 0.96 -8.65 0.10
CA ILE A 26 0.65 -7.40 0.81
C ILE A 26 1.60 -7.24 2.00
N ILE A 27 1.77 -8.28 2.82
CA ILE A 27 2.67 -8.25 3.99
C ILE A 27 4.12 -8.04 3.56
N GLN A 28 4.62 -8.79 2.57
CA GLN A 28 6.00 -8.62 2.08
C GLN A 28 6.26 -7.19 1.59
N GLU A 29 5.28 -6.61 0.90
CA GLU A 29 5.40 -5.27 0.35
C GLU A 29 5.34 -4.18 1.44
N THR A 30 4.59 -4.37 2.52
CA THR A 30 4.65 -3.47 3.69
C THR A 30 6.04 -3.43 4.32
N VAL A 31 6.72 -4.58 4.43
CA VAL A 31 8.10 -4.64 4.96
C VAL A 31 9.09 -3.96 4.01
N ARG A 32 8.89 -4.11 2.69
CA ARG A 32 9.69 -3.42 1.68
C ARG A 32 9.55 -1.89 1.82
N LEU A 33 8.31 -1.39 1.91
CA LEU A 33 8.01 0.04 2.07
C LEU A 33 8.65 0.64 3.32
N GLU A 34 8.54 -0.02 4.47
CA GLU A 34 9.19 0.41 5.72
C GLU A 34 10.72 0.51 5.57
N SER A 35 11.31 -0.42 4.81
CA SER A 35 12.76 -0.47 4.56
C SER A 35 13.25 0.60 3.59
N LEU A 36 12.41 1.02 2.63
CA LEU A 36 12.72 2.10 1.68
C LEU A 36 12.76 3.46 2.35
N ASN A 37 11.75 3.75 3.17
CA ASN A 37 11.68 5.02 3.87
C ASN A 37 10.86 4.87 5.16
N SER A 38 11.48 5.25 6.28
CA SER A 38 10.85 5.27 7.60
C SER A 38 9.50 6.04 7.66
N GLN A 39 9.27 6.98 6.74
CA GLN A 39 8.01 7.72 6.63
C GLN A 39 6.81 6.84 6.25
N TYR A 40 7.05 5.68 5.62
CA TYR A 40 5.99 4.70 5.37
C TYR A 40 5.60 3.91 6.61
N GLY A 41 6.30 4.04 7.74
CA GLY A 41 6.11 3.20 8.93
C GLY A 41 4.65 3.10 9.40
N ASP A 42 4.00 4.24 9.63
CA ASP A 42 2.61 4.25 10.10
C ASP A 42 1.64 3.69 9.05
N PHE A 43 1.85 4.04 7.78
CA PHE A 43 1.04 3.56 6.67
C PHE A 43 1.18 2.05 6.46
N ALA A 44 2.40 1.53 6.40
CA ALA A 44 2.72 0.13 6.20
C ALA A 44 2.23 -0.74 7.35
N ASN A 45 2.34 -0.26 8.60
CA ASN A 45 1.74 -0.91 9.76
C ASN A 45 0.21 -1.04 9.63
N GLN A 46 -0.46 0.01 9.16
CA GLN A 46 -1.92 0.00 9.00
C GLN A 46 -2.36 -0.96 7.89
N VAL A 47 -1.66 -0.97 6.75
CA VAL A 47 -1.87 -1.96 5.69
C VAL A 47 -1.67 -3.38 6.21
N ARG A 48 -0.59 -3.62 6.95
CA ARG A 48 -0.27 -4.95 7.49
C ARG A 48 -1.35 -5.44 8.46
N GLN A 49 -1.88 -4.57 9.32
CA GLN A 49 -2.98 -4.92 10.23
C GLN A 49 -4.24 -5.35 9.48
N PHE A 50 -4.60 -4.68 8.38
CA PHE A 50 -5.72 -5.10 7.55
C PHE A 50 -5.45 -6.42 6.84
N ALA A 51 -4.24 -6.62 6.32
CA ALA A 51 -3.83 -7.87 5.67
C ALA A 51 -3.85 -9.07 6.63
N GLU A 52 -3.35 -8.92 7.85
CA GLU A 52 -3.38 -9.95 8.90
C GLU A 52 -4.81 -10.35 9.30
N GLN A 53 -5.77 -9.43 9.12
CA GLN A 53 -7.20 -9.67 9.34
C GLN A 53 -7.93 -10.17 8.09
N PHE A 54 -7.21 -10.45 6.99
CA PHE A 54 -7.77 -10.81 5.68
C PHE A 54 -8.76 -9.77 5.15
N ASN A 55 -8.55 -8.50 5.48
CA ASN A 55 -9.37 -7.39 5.04
C ASN A 55 -8.69 -6.64 3.88
N ASP A 56 -8.54 -7.33 2.76
CA ASP A 56 -7.96 -6.81 1.52
C ASP A 56 -8.75 -5.61 0.96
N VAL A 57 -10.07 -5.57 1.15
CA VAL A 57 -10.91 -4.42 0.77
C VAL A 57 -10.49 -3.15 1.51
N ALA A 58 -10.20 -3.23 2.81
CA ALA A 58 -9.71 -2.07 3.57
C ALA A 58 -8.32 -1.63 3.10
N VAL A 59 -7.47 -2.58 2.68
CA VAL A 59 -6.17 -2.26 2.07
C VAL A 59 -6.36 -1.47 0.77
N VAL A 60 -7.25 -1.93 -0.13
CA VAL A 60 -7.57 -1.22 -1.38
C VAL A 60 -8.08 0.20 -1.09
N GLN A 61 -9.01 0.36 -0.14
CA GLN A 61 -9.58 1.66 0.24
C GLN A 61 -8.54 2.61 0.84
N LEU A 62 -7.56 2.07 1.55
CA LEU A 62 -6.46 2.85 2.12
C LEU A 62 -5.48 3.33 1.04
N ILE A 63 -5.16 2.50 0.05
CA ILE A 63 -4.15 2.81 -0.97
C ILE A 63 -4.70 3.69 -2.11
N ALA A 64 -5.93 3.43 -2.57
CA ALA A 64 -6.50 4.07 -3.77
C ALA A 64 -6.43 5.61 -3.79
N PRO A 65 -6.66 6.34 -2.67
CA PRO A 65 -6.58 7.80 -2.66
C PRO A 65 -5.18 8.35 -2.96
N HIS A 66 -4.13 7.60 -2.59
CA HIS A 66 -2.74 7.98 -2.84
C HIS A 66 -2.41 7.85 -4.34
N LEU A 67 -2.93 6.81 -5.00
CA LEU A 67 -2.74 6.61 -6.44
C LEU A 67 -3.49 7.65 -7.30
N LYS A 68 -4.73 8.01 -6.91
CA LYS A 68 -5.51 9.05 -7.61
C LYS A 68 -4.92 10.44 -7.46
N SER A 69 -4.30 10.74 -6.32
CA SER A 69 -3.66 12.04 -6.09
C SER A 69 -2.43 12.23 -6.98
N ASP A 70 -1.83 11.13 -7.45
CA ASP A 70 -0.62 11.12 -8.30
C ASP A 70 -0.92 11.02 -9.81
N GLY A 71 -2.19 11.17 -10.23
CA GLY A 71 -2.57 11.18 -11.64
C GLY A 71 -2.73 9.79 -12.27
N PHE A 72 -2.79 8.73 -11.45
CA PHE A 72 -3.17 7.40 -11.89
C PHE A 72 -4.71 7.31 -11.95
N ASP A 73 -5.27 7.30 -13.16
CA ASP A 73 -6.70 7.05 -13.37
C ASP A 73 -6.99 5.55 -13.17
N LEU A 74 -7.46 5.20 -11.98
CA LEU A 74 -7.93 3.85 -11.59
C LEU A 74 -9.24 3.45 -12.28
#